data_AF-A0AAV7ZYR9-F1
#
_entry.id   AF-A0AAV7ZYR9-F1
#
_cell.length_a   1.000
_cell.length_b   1.000
_cell.length_c   1.000
_cell.angle_alpha   90.00
_cell.angle_beta   90.00
_cell.angle_gamma   90.00
#
_symmetry.space_group_name_H-M   'P 1'
#
loop_
_entity.id
_entity.type
_entity.pdbx_description
1 polymer ?
#
loop_
_entity_poly.entity_id
_entity_poly.type
_entity_poly.pdbx_seq_one_letter_code
_entity_poly.pdbx_strand_id
1 'polypeptide(L)'
;MNLNLSLLFLFVITLSLIRCNDVCSAYDNSCELCLTHFADRQCGWCKATSTCFTGNTNGPLDGTCSKDNWYWGANSQCPPNPPPSPTTTPTPTPTPTPIPTPIKNECTKNYKDCASCSAHFADRNCGWCISDQTCYDGSSSGPDNAICTGMSWVYGKNSKCNADLGCGAYNNSCDSCLTHFADRQCGWCNSTSNCFTGNTNGPLDSTCAQDNWYWGANSQCPPNPAPKPTTIPTPTPTPTPIPTPNSDDCTIYPDCNRCSAHYADRNCGWCASEQKCYQGTKSGSSNGKCKGVNWNYGSNAKCISSECNNYDSCDVCLTHFADRKCGWCTVDGLSYHCLSGDGMGATVMNCTNNWYYGPNAKCTGPAPSPTVYPTPTPSPTITPTPFPNNECTKYFDNCYTCLTHYTDRKCGWCANTKTCYSGNASQPIDGTCSSENWLWGPTKSCQNPSPTTSPTKKPSSTPKNHKLSGGAIAGIAIGSAAGAIILIVIIVLVVRSKKSKQGYTQIQTEGQGGSINYVKSEDDLLSGDFNSDDDDYSDSDLV
;
A
#
# COMPACT_ATOMS: atom_id res chain seq x y z
N MET A 1 6.85 -46.75 -17.42
CA MET A 1 7.58 -45.59 -17.96
C MET A 1 6.72 -44.62 -18.80
N ASN A 2 5.60 -45.03 -19.40
CA ASN A 2 4.78 -44.13 -20.24
C ASN A 2 3.89 -43.10 -19.49
N LEU A 3 3.61 -43.30 -18.20
CA LEU A 3 2.72 -42.41 -17.44
C LEU A 3 3.37 -41.07 -17.05
N ASN A 4 4.69 -41.05 -16.82
CA ASN A 4 5.42 -39.84 -16.44
C ASN A 4 5.59 -38.85 -17.60
N LEU A 5 5.60 -39.32 -18.85
CA LEU A 5 5.74 -38.44 -20.00
C LEU A 5 4.43 -37.69 -20.31
N SER A 6 3.28 -38.33 -20.06
CA SER A 6 1.97 -37.73 -20.27
C SER A 6 1.63 -36.65 -19.23
N LEU A 7 2.04 -36.85 -17.96
CA LEU A 7 1.90 -35.82 -16.93
C LEU A 7 2.81 -34.61 -17.16
N LEU A 8 4.05 -34.83 -17.64
CA LEU A 8 4.96 -33.74 -17.99
C LEU A 8 4.44 -32.93 -19.19
N PHE A 9 3.82 -33.58 -20.18
CA PHE A 9 3.16 -32.89 -21.28
C PHE A 9 1.95 -32.06 -20.84
N LEU A 10 1.11 -32.59 -19.95
CA LEU A 10 -0.01 -31.83 -19.37
C LEU A 10 0.48 -30.64 -18.54
N PHE A 11 1.55 -30.81 -17.74
CA PHE A 11 2.10 -29.73 -16.92
C PHE A 11 2.71 -28.60 -17.75
N VAL A 12 3.42 -28.93 -18.83
CA VAL A 12 3.99 -27.95 -19.77
C VAL A 12 2.87 -27.21 -20.53
N ILE A 13 1.82 -27.90 -20.97
CA ILE A 13 0.67 -27.27 -21.63
C ILE A 13 -0.09 -26.34 -20.66
N THR A 14 -0.28 -26.73 -19.39
CA THR A 14 -0.90 -25.85 -18.40
C THR A 14 -0.04 -24.65 -18.02
N LEU A 15 1.29 -24.78 -17.95
CA LEU A 15 2.17 -23.63 -17.69
C LEU A 15 2.26 -22.66 -18.89
N SER A 16 2.09 -23.15 -20.11
CA SER A 16 2.03 -22.31 -21.31
C SER A 16 0.70 -21.56 -21.45
N LEU A 17 -0.40 -22.06 -20.86
CA LEU A 17 -1.71 -21.39 -20.89
C LEU A 17 -1.92 -20.35 -19.76
N ILE A 18 -1.05 -20.32 -18.74
CA ILE A 18 -1.15 -19.40 -17.59
C ILE A 18 -0.40 -18.07 -17.81
N ARG A 19 0.22 -17.86 -18.97
CA ARG A 19 0.90 -16.60 -19.31
C ARG A 19 0.39 -16.01 -20.60
N CYS A 20 -0.71 -15.25 -20.53
CA CYS A 20 -1.06 -14.13 -21.41
C CYS A 20 -2.32 -13.46 -20.84
N ASN A 21 -2.23 -12.89 -19.63
CA ASN A 21 -3.28 -11.97 -19.17
C ASN A 21 -2.97 -10.59 -19.78
N ASP A 22 -3.98 -9.99 -20.41
CA ASP A 22 -3.96 -8.82 -21.31
C ASP A 22 -2.69 -7.97 -21.33
N VAL A 23 -1.78 -8.31 -22.25
CA VAL A 23 -0.58 -7.51 -22.50
C VAL A 23 -0.94 -6.25 -23.32
N CYS A 24 -2.08 -6.25 -24.01
CA CYS A 24 -2.51 -5.16 -24.88
C CYS A 24 -3.19 -4.00 -24.10
N SER A 25 -3.76 -4.25 -22.91
CA SER A 25 -4.46 -3.23 -22.11
C SER A 25 -3.54 -2.10 -21.60
N ALA A 26 -2.22 -2.34 -21.58
CA ALA A 26 -1.23 -1.30 -21.28
C ALA A 26 -1.24 -0.13 -22.29
N TYR A 27 -1.91 -0.27 -23.44
CA TYR A 27 -1.95 0.71 -24.53
C TYR A 27 -3.36 1.27 -24.80
N ASP A 28 -4.29 1.11 -23.86
CA ASP A 28 -5.70 1.51 -24.01
C ASP A 28 -5.93 3.02 -24.20
N ASN A 29 -4.90 3.85 -24.02
CA ASN A 29 -4.99 5.30 -24.15
C ASN A 29 -4.60 5.83 -25.54
N SER A 30 -4.15 4.99 -26.47
CA SER A 30 -3.76 5.45 -27.81
C SER A 30 -3.79 4.33 -28.85
N CYS A 31 -4.59 4.56 -29.90
CA CYS A 31 -4.63 3.70 -31.08
C CYS A 31 -3.26 3.56 -31.73
N GLU A 32 -2.46 4.64 -31.82
CA GLU A 32 -1.14 4.59 -32.45
C GLU A 32 -0.17 3.69 -31.67
N LEU A 33 -0.17 3.80 -30.33
CA LEU A 33 0.66 2.95 -29.45
C LEU A 33 0.19 1.48 -29.47
N CYS A 34 -1.12 1.24 -29.53
CA CYS A 34 -1.65 -0.11 -29.68
C CYS A 34 -1.17 -0.77 -30.98
N LEU A 35 -1.19 -0.01 -32.09
CA LEU A 35 -0.83 -0.49 -33.42
C LEU A 35 0.68 -0.59 -33.65
N THR A 36 1.56 0.02 -32.84
CA THR A 36 3.02 -0.24 -32.95
C THR A 36 3.42 -1.63 -32.42
N HIS A 37 2.58 -2.26 -31.58
CA HIS A 37 2.86 -3.55 -30.95
C HIS A 37 2.14 -4.75 -31.58
N PHE A 38 1.53 -4.58 -32.76
CA PHE A 38 0.80 -5.66 -33.46
C PHE A 38 1.71 -6.85 -33.82
N ALA A 39 2.97 -6.60 -34.19
CA ALA A 39 3.90 -7.63 -34.67
C ALA A 39 4.40 -8.56 -33.56
N ASP A 40 4.64 -8.00 -32.36
CA ASP A 40 5.26 -8.75 -31.26
C ASP A 40 4.23 -9.38 -30.32
N ARG A 41 3.02 -8.80 -30.26
CA ARG A 41 2.04 -9.10 -29.21
C ARG A 41 0.62 -9.36 -29.71
N GLN A 42 0.42 -9.35 -31.03
CA GLN A 42 -0.89 -9.55 -31.66
C GLN A 42 -1.96 -8.57 -31.14
N CYS A 43 -1.57 -7.33 -30.84
CA CYS A 43 -2.52 -6.31 -30.39
C CYS A 43 -3.24 -5.66 -31.58
N GLY A 44 -4.50 -5.29 -31.39
CA GLY A 44 -5.27 -4.44 -32.29
C GLY A 44 -6.22 -3.52 -31.52
N TRP A 45 -6.66 -2.46 -32.18
CA TRP A 45 -7.44 -1.39 -31.55
C TRP A 45 -8.92 -1.48 -31.91
N CYS A 46 -9.79 -1.40 -30.91
CA CYS A 46 -11.23 -1.29 -31.11
C CYS A 46 -11.69 0.16 -31.03
N LYS A 47 -12.17 0.74 -32.13
CA LYS A 47 -12.67 2.12 -32.17
C LYS A 47 -13.95 2.32 -31.35
N ALA A 48 -14.81 1.31 -31.27
CA ALA A 48 -16.08 1.43 -30.55
C ALA A 48 -15.88 1.61 -29.04
N THR A 49 -14.90 0.91 -28.47
CA THR A 49 -14.61 0.95 -27.03
C THR A 49 -13.43 1.85 -26.69
N SER A 50 -12.64 2.26 -27.69
CA SER A 50 -11.36 2.96 -27.51
C SER A 50 -10.41 2.17 -26.59
N THR A 51 -10.20 0.89 -26.91
CA THR A 51 -9.42 -0.07 -26.09
C THR A 51 -8.58 -0.96 -26.99
N CYS A 52 -7.43 -1.43 -26.50
CA CYS A 52 -6.50 -2.29 -27.22
C CYS A 52 -6.67 -3.74 -26.75
N PHE A 53 -7.05 -4.63 -27.67
CA PHE A 53 -7.29 -6.04 -27.37
C PHE A 53 -6.28 -6.94 -28.07
N THR A 54 -6.11 -8.16 -27.57
CA THR A 54 -5.38 -9.21 -28.30
C THR A 54 -6.26 -9.75 -29.43
N GLY A 55 -5.76 -9.77 -30.67
CA GLY A 55 -6.53 -10.13 -31.85
C GLY A 55 -5.72 -10.39 -33.11
N ASN A 56 -6.42 -10.66 -34.20
CA ASN A 56 -5.83 -10.90 -35.52
C ASN A 56 -6.55 -10.07 -36.61
N THR A 57 -6.27 -10.33 -37.88
CA THR A 57 -6.92 -9.64 -39.02
C THR A 57 -8.45 -9.75 -39.05
N ASN A 58 -9.04 -10.72 -38.34
CA ASN A 58 -10.49 -10.94 -38.33
C ASN A 58 -11.22 -10.25 -37.16
N GLY A 59 -10.51 -9.76 -36.16
CA GLY A 59 -11.11 -9.20 -34.94
C GLY A 59 -10.31 -9.53 -33.67
N PRO A 60 -10.76 -9.03 -32.51
CA PRO A 60 -10.24 -9.47 -31.22
C PRO A 60 -10.61 -10.94 -30.97
N LEU A 61 -9.79 -11.66 -30.20
CA LEU A 61 -10.02 -13.09 -29.93
C LEU A 61 -11.25 -13.35 -29.05
N ASP A 62 -11.71 -12.35 -28.29
CA ASP A 62 -12.84 -12.43 -27.37
C ASP A 62 -14.18 -11.97 -27.99
N GLY A 63 -14.16 -11.47 -29.23
CA GLY A 63 -15.35 -10.98 -29.93
C GLY A 63 -15.92 -9.64 -29.42
N THR A 64 -15.19 -8.89 -28.60
CA THR A 64 -15.64 -7.61 -28.01
C THR A 64 -15.79 -6.47 -29.02
N CYS A 65 -15.18 -6.60 -30.21
CA CYS A 65 -15.19 -5.58 -31.25
C CYS A 65 -15.69 -6.14 -32.57
N SER A 66 -16.66 -5.44 -33.19
CA SER A 66 -17.06 -5.73 -34.57
C SER A 66 -15.91 -5.48 -35.54
N LYS A 67 -15.86 -6.28 -36.61
CA LYS A 67 -14.83 -6.21 -37.67
C LYS A 67 -14.71 -4.80 -38.27
N ASP A 68 -15.81 -4.06 -38.38
CA ASP A 68 -15.81 -2.69 -38.94
C ASP A 68 -15.19 -1.64 -38.01
N ASN A 69 -15.02 -1.98 -36.73
CA ASN A 69 -14.42 -1.11 -35.72
C ASN A 69 -13.03 -1.60 -35.28
N TRP A 70 -12.50 -2.64 -35.93
CA TRP A 70 -11.25 -3.30 -35.55
C TRP A 70 -10.10 -2.89 -36.47
N TYR A 71 -9.04 -2.36 -35.87
CA TYR A 71 -7.83 -1.92 -36.56
C TYR A 71 -6.67 -2.84 -36.18
N TRP A 72 -6.02 -3.44 -37.17
CA TRP A 72 -4.96 -4.43 -36.96
C TRP A 72 -3.93 -4.43 -38.08
N GLY A 73 -2.64 -4.52 -37.75
CA GLY A 73 -1.54 -4.58 -38.71
C GLY A 73 -0.85 -3.22 -38.97
N ALA A 74 0.39 -3.26 -39.47
CA ALA A 74 1.23 -2.09 -39.76
C ALA A 74 0.59 -1.04 -40.68
N ASN A 75 -0.36 -1.45 -41.53
CA ASN A 75 -1.00 -0.57 -42.51
C ASN A 75 -2.36 -0.04 -42.05
N SER A 76 -2.84 -0.44 -40.86
CA SER A 76 -4.07 0.10 -40.31
C SER A 76 -3.80 1.53 -39.83
N GLN A 77 -4.51 2.49 -40.41
CA GLN A 77 -4.47 3.88 -39.95
C GLN A 77 -5.54 4.08 -38.89
N CYS A 78 -5.14 4.64 -37.75
CA CYS A 78 -6.08 5.08 -36.74
C CYS A 78 -7.05 6.10 -37.35
N PRO A 79 -8.35 6.03 -37.02
CA PRO A 79 -9.30 7.02 -37.51
C PRO A 79 -8.84 8.41 -37.07
N PRO A 80 -8.88 9.42 -37.97
CA PRO A 80 -8.48 10.78 -37.59
C PRO A 80 -9.33 11.24 -36.41
N ASN A 81 -8.66 11.75 -35.38
CA ASN A 81 -9.33 12.30 -34.21
C ASN A 81 -10.36 13.34 -34.72
N PRO A 82 -11.65 13.25 -34.36
CA PRO A 82 -12.63 14.21 -34.82
C PRO A 82 -12.14 15.63 -34.53
N PRO A 83 -12.16 16.55 -35.50
CA PRO A 83 -11.72 17.92 -35.28
C PRO A 83 -12.49 18.49 -34.09
N PRO A 84 -11.82 19.22 -33.17
CA PRO A 84 -12.50 19.85 -32.05
C PRO A 84 -13.62 20.71 -32.62
N SER A 85 -14.86 20.35 -32.28
CA SER A 85 -16.05 21.01 -32.82
C SER A 85 -15.96 22.51 -32.53
N PRO A 86 -16.17 23.41 -33.52
CA PRO A 86 -16.00 24.84 -33.32
C PRO A 86 -16.97 25.34 -32.26
N THR A 87 -16.41 25.89 -31.18
CA THR A 87 -17.15 26.56 -30.11
C THR A 87 -17.91 27.74 -30.70
N THR A 88 -19.24 27.64 -30.77
CA THR A 88 -20.11 28.74 -31.19
C THR A 88 -20.43 29.62 -29.98
N THR A 89 -20.23 30.93 -30.14
CA THR A 89 -20.61 31.97 -29.18
C THR A 89 -22.14 32.00 -29.04
N PRO A 90 -22.71 32.01 -27.81
CA PRO A 90 -24.14 31.85 -27.62
C PRO A 90 -24.94 33.13 -27.92
N THR A 91 -26.00 32.97 -28.71
CA THR A 91 -27.18 33.87 -28.77
C THR A 91 -28.24 33.30 -27.83
N PRO A 92 -28.89 34.11 -26.96
CA PRO A 92 -29.80 33.63 -25.94
C PRO A 92 -31.11 33.10 -26.55
N THR A 93 -31.34 31.79 -26.40
CA THR A 93 -32.59 31.08 -26.69
C THR A 93 -32.88 30.19 -25.48
N PRO A 94 -34.14 30.12 -24.97
CA PRO A 94 -34.47 29.54 -23.68
C PRO A 94 -33.98 28.10 -23.53
N THR A 95 -33.25 27.89 -22.44
CA THR A 95 -32.54 26.68 -22.04
C THR A 95 -33.49 25.49 -21.85
N PRO A 96 -33.40 24.42 -22.66
CA PRO A 96 -33.76 23.09 -22.18
C PRO A 96 -32.68 22.64 -21.21
N THR A 97 -33.09 22.32 -19.98
CA THR A 97 -32.22 21.85 -18.90
C THR A 97 -31.39 20.65 -19.38
N PRO A 98 -30.05 20.74 -19.43
CA PRO A 98 -29.22 19.62 -19.86
C PRO A 98 -29.31 18.49 -18.84
N ILE A 99 -29.62 17.29 -19.33
CA ILE A 99 -29.47 16.05 -18.58
C ILE A 99 -27.96 15.75 -18.52
N PRO A 100 -27.35 15.67 -17.33
CA PRO A 100 -25.91 15.52 -17.19
C PRO A 100 -25.42 14.15 -17.67
N THR A 101 -24.37 14.17 -18.49
CA THR A 101 -23.62 12.99 -18.93
C THR A 101 -22.89 12.36 -17.74
N PRO A 102 -23.01 11.04 -17.47
CA PRO A 102 -22.33 10.38 -16.36
C PRO A 102 -20.80 10.38 -16.55
N ILE A 103 -20.08 11.04 -15.65
CA ILE A 103 -18.61 11.07 -15.62
C ILE A 103 -18.14 9.83 -14.84
N LYS A 104 -17.40 8.92 -15.48
CA LYS A 104 -17.20 7.54 -14.98
C LYS A 104 -15.78 7.19 -14.48
N ASN A 105 -15.00 8.11 -13.89
CA ASN A 105 -13.67 7.75 -13.34
C ASN A 105 -13.04 8.83 -12.42
N GLU A 106 -13.86 9.54 -11.63
CA GLU A 106 -13.36 10.67 -10.82
C GLU A 106 -13.11 10.36 -9.34
N CYS A 107 -13.51 9.18 -8.85
CA CYS A 107 -13.33 8.83 -7.44
C CYS A 107 -11.85 8.68 -7.04
N THR A 108 -11.01 8.11 -7.91
CA THR A 108 -9.59 7.79 -7.62
C THR A 108 -8.66 9.01 -7.55
N LYS A 109 -9.02 10.14 -8.17
CA LYS A 109 -8.12 11.30 -8.27
C LYS A 109 -8.26 12.32 -7.14
N ASN A 110 -9.40 12.36 -6.46
CA ASN A 110 -9.77 13.52 -5.65
C ASN A 110 -9.83 13.25 -4.14
N TYR A 111 -9.93 12.00 -3.70
CA TYR A 111 -10.16 11.68 -2.29
C TYR A 111 -9.00 10.87 -1.72
N LYS A 112 -8.36 11.41 -0.67
CA LYS A 112 -7.21 10.79 0.01
C LYS A 112 -7.59 9.98 1.24
N ASP A 113 -8.82 10.10 1.70
CA ASP A 113 -9.32 9.42 2.89
C ASP A 113 -10.73 8.90 2.67
N CYS A 114 -11.10 7.93 3.50
CA CYS A 114 -12.37 7.25 3.42
C CYS A 114 -13.54 8.24 3.67
N ALA A 115 -13.41 9.16 4.62
CA ALA A 115 -14.50 10.08 4.98
C ALA A 115 -14.87 10.98 3.79
N SER A 116 -13.89 11.53 3.09
CA SER A 116 -14.10 12.33 1.88
C SER A 116 -14.62 11.48 0.72
N CYS A 117 -14.10 10.26 0.52
CA CYS A 117 -14.60 9.36 -0.52
C CYS A 117 -16.08 8.96 -0.32
N SER A 118 -16.43 8.51 0.89
CA SER A 118 -17.77 8.04 1.24
C SER A 118 -18.79 9.16 1.35
N ALA A 119 -18.39 10.41 1.57
CA ALA A 119 -19.28 11.56 1.54
C ALA A 119 -19.89 11.82 0.15
N HIS A 120 -19.21 11.40 -0.93
CA HIS A 120 -19.62 11.62 -2.32
C HIS A 120 -20.30 10.41 -3.00
N PHE A 121 -20.77 9.44 -2.20
CA PHE A 121 -21.49 8.26 -2.71
C PHE A 121 -22.74 8.63 -3.52
N ALA A 122 -23.46 9.70 -3.12
CA ALA A 122 -24.74 10.10 -3.74
C ALA A 122 -24.55 10.76 -5.11
N ASP A 123 -23.46 11.51 -5.28
CA ASP A 123 -23.27 12.33 -6.48
C ASP A 123 -22.51 11.59 -7.58
N ARG A 124 -21.67 10.62 -7.19
CA ARG A 124 -20.65 10.05 -8.10
C ARG A 124 -20.48 8.54 -8.00
N ASN A 125 -21.29 7.86 -7.19
CA ASN A 125 -21.15 6.42 -6.98
C ASN A 125 -19.72 6.06 -6.52
N CYS A 126 -19.14 6.83 -5.59
CA CYS A 126 -17.84 6.50 -5.02
C CYS A 126 -17.99 5.59 -3.79
N GLY A 127 -17.05 4.66 -3.62
CA GLY A 127 -16.85 3.93 -2.38
C GLY A 127 -15.36 3.74 -2.07
N TRP A 128 -15.06 3.47 -0.81
CA TRP A 128 -13.69 3.35 -0.33
C TRP A 128 -13.29 1.90 -0.18
N CYS A 129 -12.12 1.57 -0.68
CA CYS A 129 -11.48 0.29 -0.44
C CYS A 129 -10.54 0.37 0.78
N ILE A 130 -10.89 -0.36 1.84
CA ILE A 130 -10.11 -0.41 3.07
C ILE A 130 -8.74 -1.07 2.84
N SER A 131 -8.66 -2.12 2.01
CA SER A 131 -7.45 -2.93 1.87
C SER A 131 -6.29 -2.22 1.19
N ASP A 132 -6.57 -1.31 0.26
CA ASP A 132 -5.55 -0.54 -0.47
C ASP A 132 -5.63 0.97 -0.19
N GLN A 133 -6.53 1.39 0.70
CA GLN A 133 -6.74 2.78 1.06
C GLN A 133 -7.00 3.70 -0.15
N THR A 134 -7.78 3.21 -1.12
CA THR A 134 -8.09 3.95 -2.35
C THR A 134 -9.60 4.08 -2.56
N CYS A 135 -10.02 5.24 -3.06
CA CYS A 135 -11.41 5.50 -3.45
C CYS A 135 -11.67 5.04 -4.88
N TYR A 136 -12.68 4.20 -5.10
CA TYR A 136 -13.05 3.70 -6.43
C TYR A 136 -14.48 4.10 -6.78
N ASP A 137 -14.77 4.14 -8.08
CA ASP A 137 -16.15 4.17 -8.57
C ASP A 137 -16.79 2.77 -8.32
N GLY A 138 -18.05 2.74 -7.91
CA GLY A 138 -18.76 1.52 -7.56
C GLY A 138 -20.17 1.73 -7.03
N SER A 139 -20.80 0.65 -6.58
CA SER A 139 -22.13 0.67 -5.98
C SER A 139 -22.13 0.03 -4.60
N SER A 140 -23.29 -0.09 -3.97
CA SER A 140 -23.44 -0.85 -2.71
C SER A 140 -23.01 -2.32 -2.83
N SER A 141 -22.92 -2.83 -4.07
CA SER A 141 -22.49 -4.21 -4.35
C SER A 141 -20.96 -4.38 -4.43
N GLY A 142 -20.19 -3.29 -4.52
CA GLY A 142 -18.74 -3.34 -4.71
C GLY A 142 -18.22 -2.26 -5.68
N PRO A 143 -16.89 -2.13 -5.82
CA PRO A 143 -16.26 -1.29 -6.83
C PRO A 143 -16.48 -1.87 -8.24
N ASP A 144 -16.55 -0.99 -9.23
CA ASP A 144 -16.74 -1.36 -10.64
C ASP A 144 -15.53 -2.16 -11.20
N ASN A 145 -14.35 -2.02 -10.60
CA ASN A 145 -13.11 -2.65 -11.08
C ASN A 145 -12.69 -3.93 -10.32
N ALA A 146 -13.55 -4.49 -9.46
CA ALA A 146 -13.37 -5.76 -8.75
C ALA A 146 -12.10 -5.93 -7.88
N ILE A 147 -11.28 -4.88 -7.69
CA ILE A 147 -10.04 -4.96 -6.88
C ILE A 147 -10.38 -5.11 -5.40
N CYS A 148 -11.49 -4.50 -4.95
CA CYS A 148 -11.92 -4.50 -3.57
C CYS A 148 -13.26 -5.21 -3.38
N THR A 149 -13.26 -6.52 -3.18
CA THR A 149 -14.50 -7.28 -3.00
C THR A 149 -14.79 -7.59 -1.53
N GLY A 150 -16.07 -7.69 -1.17
CA GLY A 150 -16.50 -8.11 0.15
C GLY A 150 -16.38 -7.04 1.24
N MET A 151 -15.90 -7.44 2.42
CA MET A 151 -15.91 -6.62 3.64
C MET A 151 -14.94 -5.41 3.61
N SER A 152 -14.07 -5.34 2.59
CA SER A 152 -13.16 -4.21 2.41
C SER A 152 -13.79 -3.01 1.69
N TRP A 153 -15.04 -3.13 1.22
CA TRP A 153 -15.72 -2.07 0.48
C TRP A 153 -16.69 -1.28 1.36
N VAL A 154 -16.50 0.05 1.40
CA VAL A 154 -17.31 0.98 2.20
C VAL A 154 -18.05 1.92 1.26
N TYR A 155 -19.39 1.81 1.21
CA TYR A 155 -20.22 2.56 0.26
C TYR A 155 -21.55 3.02 0.90
N GLY A 156 -21.80 4.34 0.89
CA GLY A 156 -23.04 4.96 1.40
C GLY A 156 -22.84 6.02 2.51
N LYS A 157 -23.84 6.89 2.72
CA LYS A 157 -23.84 8.00 3.71
C LYS A 157 -23.50 7.59 5.14
N ASN A 158 -23.94 6.39 5.51
CA ASN A 158 -23.86 5.87 6.88
C ASN A 158 -22.71 4.89 7.06
N SER A 159 -21.92 4.68 6.00
CA SER A 159 -20.79 3.78 6.01
C SER A 159 -19.67 4.49 6.74
N LYS A 160 -19.48 4.14 8.01
CA LYS A 160 -18.47 4.80 8.81
C LYS A 160 -17.10 4.38 8.33
N CYS A 161 -16.49 5.33 7.64
CA CYS A 161 -15.15 5.29 7.13
C CYS A 161 -14.12 5.26 8.25
N ASN A 162 -13.89 4.07 8.79
CA ASN A 162 -13.05 3.88 9.95
C ASN A 162 -11.86 3.00 9.59
N ALA A 163 -11.02 3.51 8.69
CA ALA A 163 -9.84 2.81 8.21
C ALA A 163 -8.62 2.93 9.16
N ASP A 164 -8.67 3.73 10.24
CA ASP A 164 -7.46 3.99 11.04
C ASP A 164 -7.49 3.53 12.50
N LEU A 165 -8.63 3.08 13.03
CA LEU A 165 -8.68 2.44 14.34
C LEU A 165 -9.77 1.36 14.26
N GLY A 166 -9.42 0.24 13.62
CA GLY A 166 -10.18 -1.00 13.81
C GLY A 166 -10.30 -1.29 15.31
N CYS A 167 -11.17 -2.21 15.69
CA CYS A 167 -11.42 -2.51 17.10
C CYS A 167 -10.14 -2.79 17.92
N GLY A 168 -9.07 -3.24 17.25
CA GLY A 168 -7.72 -3.36 17.81
C GLY A 168 -7.14 -2.11 18.51
N ALA A 169 -7.61 -0.91 18.16
CA ALA A 169 -7.28 0.34 18.84
C ALA A 169 -7.66 0.35 20.34
N TYR A 170 -8.66 -0.45 20.70
CA TYR A 170 -9.26 -0.52 22.02
C TYR A 170 -8.85 -1.81 22.76
N ASN A 171 -7.74 -2.42 22.37
CA ASN A 171 -7.17 -3.61 23.03
C ASN A 171 -6.66 -3.34 24.45
N ASN A 172 -6.74 -2.12 24.94
CA ASN A 172 -6.27 -1.75 26.28
C ASN A 172 -7.17 -2.26 27.41
N SER A 173 -8.47 -2.45 27.16
CA SER A 173 -9.39 -3.06 28.12
C SER A 173 -10.71 -3.47 27.45
N CYS A 174 -11.40 -4.42 28.07
CA CYS A 174 -12.75 -4.78 27.67
C CYS A 174 -13.72 -3.59 27.75
N ASP A 175 -13.64 -2.76 28.79
CA ASP A 175 -14.54 -1.60 28.94
C ASP A 175 -14.36 -0.60 27.80
N SER A 176 -13.12 -0.27 27.44
CA SER A 176 -12.77 0.59 26.31
C SER A 176 -13.25 0.02 24.97
N CYS A 177 -13.14 -1.31 24.79
CA CYS A 177 -13.66 -1.98 23.61
C CYS A 177 -15.18 -1.87 23.51
N LEU A 178 -15.87 -2.11 24.62
CA LEU A 178 -17.33 -2.11 24.68
C LEU A 178 -17.93 -0.72 24.63
N THR A 179 -17.21 0.38 24.87
CA THR A 179 -17.75 1.72 24.59
C THR A 179 -17.95 1.99 23.10
N HIS A 180 -17.32 1.19 22.22
CA HIS A 180 -17.36 1.37 20.76
C HIS A 180 -18.23 0.35 20.00
N PHE A 181 -19.13 -0.36 20.70
CA PHE A 181 -20.02 -1.34 20.04
C PHE A 181 -21.02 -0.67 19.09
N ALA A 182 -21.53 0.52 19.45
CA ALA A 182 -22.60 1.20 18.72
C ALA A 182 -22.08 1.97 17.49
N ASP A 183 -20.89 2.54 17.59
CA ASP A 183 -20.30 3.36 16.54
C ASP A 183 -19.41 2.54 15.60
N ARG A 184 -18.75 1.47 16.08
CA ARG A 184 -17.73 0.73 15.31
C ARG A 184 -17.98 -0.77 15.24
N GLN A 185 -19.09 -1.25 15.79
CA GLN A 185 -19.41 -2.69 15.87
C GLN A 185 -18.30 -3.49 16.57
N CYS A 186 -17.65 -2.89 17.57
CA CYS A 186 -16.61 -3.57 18.33
C CYS A 186 -17.20 -4.50 19.39
N GLY A 187 -16.56 -5.64 19.57
CA GLY A 187 -16.77 -6.54 20.70
C GLY A 187 -15.46 -7.09 21.23
N TRP A 188 -15.46 -7.46 22.50
CA TRP A 188 -14.29 -7.94 23.22
C TRP A 188 -14.23 -9.46 23.21
N CYS A 189 -13.06 -10.01 22.88
CA CYS A 189 -12.79 -11.42 23.02
C CYS A 189 -11.99 -11.71 24.29
N ASN A 190 -12.59 -12.41 25.25
CA ASN A 190 -11.94 -12.73 26.52
C ASN A 190 -10.66 -13.54 26.37
N SER A 191 -10.74 -14.57 25.53
CA SER A 191 -9.70 -15.60 25.42
C SER A 191 -8.40 -15.05 24.82
N THR A 192 -8.52 -14.03 23.96
CA THR A 192 -7.37 -13.38 23.33
C THR A 192 -7.04 -12.03 23.95
N SER A 193 -7.89 -11.49 24.83
CA SER A 193 -7.78 -10.14 25.40
C SER A 193 -7.62 -9.06 24.32
N ASN A 194 -8.36 -9.21 23.22
CA ASN A 194 -8.36 -8.29 22.09
C ASN A 194 -9.78 -7.95 21.67
N CYS A 195 -9.91 -6.80 21.03
CA CYS A 195 -11.13 -6.21 20.56
C CYS A 195 -11.24 -6.41 19.04
N PHE A 196 -12.33 -6.99 18.58
CA PHE A 196 -12.57 -7.33 17.16
C PHE A 196 -13.85 -6.69 16.66
N THR A 197 -13.99 -6.60 15.34
CA THR A 197 -15.26 -6.20 14.72
C THR A 197 -16.21 -7.40 14.71
N GLY A 198 -17.45 -7.20 15.16
CA GLY A 198 -18.43 -8.27 15.28
C GLY A 198 -19.84 -7.78 15.57
N ASN A 199 -20.73 -8.74 15.83
CA ASN A 199 -22.13 -8.49 16.17
C ASN A 199 -22.56 -9.37 17.36
N THR A 200 -23.86 -9.45 17.66
CA THR A 200 -24.39 -10.29 18.75
C THR A 200 -24.04 -11.77 18.63
N ASN A 201 -23.68 -12.27 17.45
CA ASN A 201 -23.38 -13.67 17.20
C ASN A 201 -21.89 -14.02 17.32
N GLY A 202 -21.00 -13.03 17.41
CA GLY A 202 -19.55 -13.25 17.42
C GLY A 202 -18.76 -12.22 16.60
N PRO A 203 -17.42 -12.33 16.58
CA PRO A 203 -16.60 -11.58 15.65
C PRO A 203 -16.82 -12.06 14.21
N LEU A 204 -16.69 -11.16 13.24
CA LEU A 204 -16.94 -11.47 11.82
C LEU A 204 -15.94 -12.49 11.24
N ASP A 205 -14.75 -12.59 11.82
CA ASP A 205 -13.66 -13.47 11.37
C ASP A 205 -13.58 -14.81 12.13
N SER A 206 -14.54 -15.09 13.03
CA SER A 206 -14.56 -16.30 13.88
C SER A 206 -13.31 -16.49 14.77
N THR A 207 -12.55 -15.43 15.06
CA THR A 207 -11.35 -15.51 15.92
C THR A 207 -11.67 -15.71 17.40
N CYS A 208 -12.91 -15.47 17.81
CA CYS A 208 -13.39 -15.64 19.18
C CYS A 208 -14.55 -16.63 19.22
N ALA A 209 -14.46 -17.60 20.15
CA ALA A 209 -15.59 -18.47 20.46
C ALA A 209 -16.73 -17.68 21.11
N GLN A 210 -17.97 -18.05 20.82
CA GLN A 210 -19.17 -17.29 21.20
C GLN A 210 -19.35 -17.18 22.72
N ASP A 211 -18.82 -18.14 23.49
CA ASP A 211 -18.78 -18.13 24.96
C ASP A 211 -17.77 -17.13 25.55
N ASN A 212 -16.86 -16.61 24.73
CA ASN A 212 -15.83 -15.65 25.11
C ASN A 212 -16.04 -14.26 24.46
N TRP A 213 -17.17 -14.07 23.78
CA TRP A 213 -17.47 -12.87 23.03
C TRP A 213 -18.43 -11.94 23.78
N TYR A 214 -18.01 -10.69 23.99
CA TYR A 214 -18.81 -9.66 24.64
C TYR A 214 -19.12 -8.54 23.65
N TRP A 215 -20.40 -8.21 23.50
CA TRP A 215 -20.88 -7.22 22.53
C TRP A 215 -22.17 -6.55 23.01
N GLY A 216 -22.31 -5.24 22.78
CA GLY A 216 -23.52 -4.50 23.16
C GLY A 216 -23.40 -3.73 24.48
N ALA A 217 -24.27 -2.73 24.68
CA ALA A 217 -24.31 -1.87 25.88
C ALA A 217 -24.47 -2.63 27.20
N ASN A 218 -25.10 -3.81 27.17
CA ASN A 218 -25.40 -4.61 28.35
C ASN A 218 -24.37 -5.71 28.61
N SER A 219 -23.36 -5.85 27.75
CA SER A 219 -22.28 -6.80 28.00
C SER A 219 -21.41 -6.28 29.13
N GLN A 220 -21.29 -7.08 30.19
CA GLN A 220 -20.34 -6.80 31.26
C GLN A 220 -19.05 -7.56 31.01
N CYS A 221 -17.94 -6.84 31.08
CA CYS A 221 -16.62 -7.44 31.06
C CYS A 221 -16.50 -8.45 32.20
N PRO A 222 -15.92 -9.63 31.96
CA PRO A 222 -15.71 -10.60 33.01
C PRO A 222 -14.83 -9.95 34.08
N PRO A 223 -15.14 -10.14 35.37
CA PRO A 223 -14.34 -9.58 36.44
C PRO A 223 -12.90 -10.03 36.23
N ASN A 224 -11.98 -9.06 36.14
CA ASN A 224 -10.56 -9.32 35.95
C ASN A 224 -10.15 -10.40 36.95
N PRO A 225 -9.67 -11.58 36.51
CA PRO A 225 -9.38 -12.67 37.44
C PRO A 225 -8.46 -12.13 38.52
N ALA A 226 -8.94 -12.17 39.78
CA ALA A 226 -8.14 -11.74 40.92
C ALA A 226 -6.77 -12.42 40.79
N PRO A 227 -5.66 -11.68 40.89
CA PRO A 227 -4.33 -12.23 40.69
C PRO A 227 -4.21 -13.50 41.52
N LYS A 228 -4.09 -14.64 40.83
CA LYS A 228 -4.09 -15.96 41.44
C LYS A 228 -3.08 -15.95 42.59
N PRO A 229 -3.47 -16.30 43.83
CA PRO A 229 -2.53 -16.36 44.95
C PRO A 229 -1.35 -17.24 44.57
N THR A 230 -0.19 -16.63 44.36
CA THR A 230 1.03 -17.33 44.00
C THR A 230 1.45 -18.16 45.20
N THR A 231 1.18 -19.47 45.17
CA THR A 231 1.79 -20.43 46.09
C THR A 231 3.28 -20.47 45.81
N ILE A 232 4.08 -19.95 46.74
CA ILE A 232 5.55 -19.89 46.69
C ILE A 232 6.14 -21.31 46.53
N PRO A 233 6.82 -21.61 45.42
CA PRO A 233 7.74 -22.74 45.33
C PRO A 233 9.18 -22.27 45.58
N THR A 234 9.93 -23.15 46.24
CA THR A 234 11.36 -23.14 46.57
C THR A 234 12.27 -22.57 45.46
N PRO A 235 13.30 -21.77 45.80
CA PRO A 235 14.02 -20.92 44.86
C PRO A 235 14.79 -21.69 43.78
N THR A 236 14.47 -21.37 42.52
CA THR A 236 15.32 -21.58 41.34
C THR A 236 15.78 -20.18 40.88
N PRO A 237 17.06 -19.94 40.56
CA PRO A 237 17.58 -18.60 40.26
C PRO A 237 16.79 -17.97 39.11
N THR A 238 16.06 -16.91 39.45
CA THR A 238 15.17 -16.18 38.54
C THR A 238 15.95 -15.03 37.91
N PRO A 239 15.91 -14.86 36.57
CA PRO A 239 16.52 -13.72 35.90
C PRO A 239 15.86 -12.42 36.37
N THR A 240 16.69 -11.43 36.62
CA THR A 240 16.30 -10.07 37.05
C THR A 240 15.17 -9.54 36.16
N PRO A 241 14.02 -9.13 36.71
CA PRO A 241 12.94 -8.55 35.93
C PRO A 241 13.46 -7.32 35.19
N ILE A 242 13.25 -7.29 33.88
CA ILE A 242 13.47 -6.10 33.06
C ILE A 242 12.44 -5.06 33.54
N PRO A 243 12.88 -3.87 33.99
CA PRO A 243 11.97 -2.85 34.49
C PRO A 243 10.97 -2.47 33.41
N THR A 244 9.70 -2.41 33.79
CA THR A 244 8.62 -1.83 33.00
C THR A 244 9.03 -0.38 32.65
N PRO A 245 9.08 0.02 31.37
CA PRO A 245 9.42 1.39 31.00
C PRO A 245 8.48 2.34 31.73
N ASN A 246 9.05 3.27 32.48
CA ASN A 246 8.28 4.24 33.24
C ASN A 246 7.37 5.01 32.27
N SER A 247 6.08 5.16 32.61
CA SER A 247 5.06 5.77 31.77
C SER A 247 5.41 7.19 31.28
N ASP A 248 6.36 7.85 31.96
CA ASP A 248 6.81 9.22 31.69
C ASP A 248 8.06 9.29 30.79
N ASP A 249 8.52 8.17 30.24
CA ASP A 249 9.73 8.14 29.45
C ASP A 249 9.50 8.62 28.01
N CYS A 250 9.76 9.91 27.77
CA CYS A 250 9.74 10.50 26.43
C CYS A 250 10.81 9.91 25.49
N THR A 251 11.84 9.21 25.99
CA THR A 251 12.93 8.70 25.15
C THR A 251 12.52 7.56 24.20
N ILE A 252 11.31 7.01 24.40
CA ILE A 252 10.74 5.95 23.54
C ILE A 252 10.34 6.47 22.14
N TYR A 253 10.25 7.78 21.94
CA TYR A 253 9.87 8.38 20.66
C TYR A 253 11.12 8.75 19.84
N PRO A 254 11.44 8.02 18.76
CA PRO A 254 12.69 8.19 18.02
C PRO A 254 12.67 9.38 17.06
N ASP A 255 11.52 9.99 16.84
CA ASP A 255 11.34 11.09 15.88
C ASP A 255 10.52 12.23 16.47
N CYS A 256 10.70 13.41 15.88
CA CYS A 256 10.08 14.64 16.35
C CYS A 256 8.55 14.61 16.27
N ASN A 257 7.96 14.04 15.21
CA ASN A 257 6.51 14.08 15.02
C ASN A 257 5.82 13.24 16.09
N ARG A 258 6.33 12.04 16.37
CA ARG A 258 5.82 11.20 17.46
C ARG A 258 6.06 11.85 18.82
N CYS A 259 7.27 12.36 19.06
CA CYS A 259 7.60 13.02 20.32
C CYS A 259 6.69 14.21 20.64
N SER A 260 6.50 15.10 19.66
CA SER A 260 5.71 16.32 19.83
C SER A 260 4.20 16.07 19.84
N ALA A 261 3.71 14.96 19.31
CA ALA A 261 2.31 14.55 19.45
C ALA A 261 1.92 14.25 20.90
N HIS A 262 2.89 13.80 21.72
CA HIS A 262 2.68 13.46 23.14
C HIS A 262 2.96 14.62 24.11
N TYR A 263 2.81 15.87 23.65
CA TYR A 263 3.01 17.04 24.50
C TYR A 263 1.93 17.18 25.58
N ALA A 264 0.70 16.73 25.30
CA ALA A 264 -0.47 16.96 26.17
C ALA A 264 -0.63 15.88 27.25
N ASP A 265 -0.30 14.63 26.93
CA ASP A 265 -0.46 13.47 27.82
C ASP A 265 0.81 13.17 28.63
N ARG A 266 2.00 13.44 28.09
CA ARG A 266 3.28 13.08 28.75
C ARG A 266 4.25 14.23 28.96
N ASN A 267 3.87 15.45 28.57
CA ASN A 267 4.76 16.60 28.58
C ASN A 267 6.05 16.37 27.77
N CYS A 268 5.95 15.67 26.64
CA CYS A 268 7.11 15.44 25.78
C CYS A 268 7.34 16.59 24.80
N GLY A 269 8.61 16.88 24.50
CA GLY A 269 9.03 17.81 23.46
C GLY A 269 10.33 17.37 22.82
N TRP A 270 10.52 17.75 21.56
CA TRP A 270 11.65 17.33 20.75
C TRP A 270 12.79 18.34 20.80
N CYS A 271 14.00 17.85 21.05
CA CYS A 271 15.22 18.64 20.98
C CYS A 271 15.90 18.48 19.62
N ALA A 272 15.78 19.49 18.76
CA ALA A 272 16.32 19.45 17.40
C ALA A 272 17.86 19.36 17.37
N SER A 273 18.56 19.99 18.32
CA SER A 273 20.02 19.94 18.37
C SER A 273 20.58 18.58 18.79
N GLU A 274 19.82 17.81 19.58
CA GLU A 274 20.26 16.49 20.06
C GLU A 274 19.57 15.33 19.34
N GLN A 275 18.58 15.61 18.48
CA GLN A 275 17.74 14.61 17.82
C GLN A 275 17.13 13.62 18.81
N LYS A 276 16.65 14.13 19.94
CA LYS A 276 16.10 13.33 21.05
C LYS A 276 14.87 13.97 21.64
N CYS A 277 13.95 13.11 22.07
CA CYS A 277 12.77 13.52 22.81
C CYS A 277 13.09 13.61 24.31
N TYR A 278 12.68 14.71 24.93
CA TYR A 278 12.82 14.92 26.37
C TYR A 278 11.47 15.28 26.97
N GLN A 279 11.30 15.02 28.26
CA GLN A 279 10.20 15.58 29.02
C GLN A 279 10.46 17.07 29.26
N GLY A 280 9.46 17.93 29.17
CA GLY A 280 9.61 19.38 29.29
C GLY A 280 8.30 20.14 29.24
N THR A 281 8.40 21.47 29.17
CA THR A 281 7.24 22.37 29.03
C THR A 281 7.46 23.26 27.82
N LYS A 282 6.53 24.18 27.52
CA LYS A 282 6.72 25.19 26.46
C LYS A 282 8.04 25.98 26.58
N SER A 283 8.61 26.09 27.78
CA SER A 283 9.85 26.85 28.03
C SER A 283 11.14 26.09 27.72
N GLY A 284 11.08 24.76 27.53
CA GLY A 284 12.27 23.92 27.30
C GLY A 284 12.15 22.54 27.92
N SER A 285 13.19 21.73 27.69
CA SER A 285 13.33 20.42 28.32
C SER A 285 13.57 20.55 29.83
N SER A 286 13.07 19.58 30.61
CA SER A 286 13.20 19.54 32.08
C SER A 286 14.65 19.39 32.53
N ASN A 287 15.51 18.78 31.70
CA ASN A 287 16.94 18.68 31.94
C ASN A 287 17.72 19.96 31.56
N GLY A 288 17.04 20.98 31.05
CA GLY A 288 17.63 22.27 30.68
C GLY A 288 18.52 22.27 29.44
N LYS A 289 18.74 21.12 28.79
CA LYS A 289 19.62 20.98 27.63
C LYS A 289 19.07 21.64 26.36
N CYS A 290 17.76 21.71 26.24
CA CYS A 290 17.10 22.15 25.02
C CYS A 290 16.10 23.27 25.34
N LYS A 291 16.38 24.46 24.82
CA LYS A 291 15.59 25.68 25.03
C LYS A 291 15.53 26.49 23.74
N GLY A 292 14.57 27.42 23.67
CA GLY A 292 14.41 28.34 22.55
C GLY A 292 14.12 27.60 21.24
N VAL A 293 14.77 28.01 20.16
CA VAL A 293 14.51 27.50 18.79
C VAL A 293 14.81 26.02 18.59
N ASN A 294 15.61 25.41 19.49
CA ASN A 294 15.92 23.98 19.42
C ASN A 294 14.88 23.10 20.13
N TRP A 295 13.84 23.70 20.70
CA TRP A 295 12.82 23.00 21.48
C TRP A 295 11.45 23.07 20.80
N ASN A 296 10.99 21.93 20.31
CA ASN A 296 9.71 21.77 19.63
C ASN A 296 8.70 21.13 20.59
N TYR A 297 7.75 21.92 21.10
CA TYR A 297 6.74 21.49 22.08
C TYR A 297 5.36 22.08 21.76
N GLY A 298 4.33 21.23 21.74
CA GLY A 298 2.94 21.61 21.47
C GLY A 298 2.38 21.08 20.15
N SER A 299 1.06 21.18 19.96
CA SER A 299 0.36 20.75 18.71
C SER A 299 0.84 21.46 17.45
N ASN A 300 1.36 22.67 17.61
CA ASN A 300 1.85 23.51 16.51
C ASN A 300 3.37 23.44 16.37
N ALA A 301 4.03 22.55 17.10
CA ALA A 301 5.45 22.33 16.98
C ALA A 301 5.72 21.73 15.59
N LYS A 302 6.01 22.61 14.62
CA LYS A 302 6.55 22.18 13.35
C LYS A 302 7.93 21.63 13.65
N CYS A 303 8.04 20.32 13.64
CA CYS A 303 9.30 19.63 13.69
C CYS A 303 10.20 20.21 12.62
N ILE A 304 11.09 21.10 13.06
CA ILE A 304 12.12 21.66 12.21
C ILE A 304 12.91 20.44 11.80
N SER A 305 12.69 19.96 10.57
CA SER A 305 13.51 18.91 10.01
C SER A 305 14.90 19.51 9.97
N SER A 306 15.76 19.07 10.88
CA SER A 306 17.20 19.35 10.86
C SER A 306 17.83 18.98 9.53
N GLU A 307 17.11 18.25 8.68
CA GLU A 307 17.43 17.99 7.29
C GLU A 307 17.90 19.23 6.52
N CYS A 308 17.25 20.40 6.66
CA CYS A 308 17.73 21.61 5.99
C CYS A 308 18.99 22.18 6.67
N ASN A 309 19.03 22.21 8.00
CA ASN A 309 20.15 22.78 8.77
C ASN A 309 21.49 22.04 8.58
N ASN A 310 21.48 20.84 7.98
CA ASN A 310 22.69 20.08 7.68
C ASN A 310 23.43 20.58 6.43
N TYR A 311 22.82 21.45 5.64
CA TYR A 311 23.45 21.99 4.44
C TYR A 311 24.18 23.29 4.78
N ASP A 312 25.50 23.23 4.69
CA ASP A 312 26.43 24.33 5.00
C ASP A 312 26.70 25.26 3.81
N SER A 313 26.13 24.93 2.64
CA SER A 313 26.22 25.73 1.43
C SER A 313 24.87 25.98 0.79
N CYS A 314 24.75 27.17 0.21
CA CYS A 314 23.54 27.63 -0.45
C CYS A 314 23.15 26.73 -1.62
N ASP A 315 24.12 26.30 -2.43
CA ASP A 315 23.84 25.44 -3.59
C ASP A 315 23.25 24.09 -3.16
N VAL A 316 23.81 23.44 -2.13
CA VAL A 316 23.32 22.16 -1.62
C VAL A 316 21.95 22.33 -0.92
N CYS A 317 21.77 23.42 -0.18
CA CYS A 317 20.47 23.75 0.39
C CYS A 317 19.37 23.86 -0.67
N LEU A 318 19.68 24.54 -1.77
CA LEU A 318 18.76 24.77 -2.87
C LEU A 318 18.54 23.55 -3.74
N THR A 319 19.34 22.48 -3.68
CA THR A 319 18.97 21.22 -4.36
C THR A 319 17.82 20.48 -3.69
N HIS A 320 17.51 20.81 -2.43
CA HIS A 320 16.50 20.14 -1.61
C HIS A 320 15.20 20.96 -1.42
N PHE A 321 14.94 21.94 -2.30
CA PHE A 321 13.73 22.75 -2.24
C PHE A 321 12.45 21.93 -2.57
N ALA A 322 12.57 20.93 -3.44
CA ALA A 322 11.43 20.18 -3.97
C ALA A 322 10.98 19.03 -3.06
N ASP A 323 11.91 18.34 -2.41
CA ASP A 323 11.68 17.18 -1.55
C ASP A 323 11.50 17.57 -0.08
N ARG A 324 12.24 18.59 0.40
CA ARG A 324 12.32 18.93 1.84
C ARG A 324 11.88 20.34 2.18
N LYS A 325 11.45 21.12 1.18
CA LYS A 325 11.08 22.54 1.33
C LYS A 325 12.19 23.32 2.05
N CYS A 326 13.44 23.11 1.62
CA CYS A 326 14.57 23.88 2.12
C CYS A 326 14.75 25.17 1.32
N GLY A 327 15.19 26.24 2.00
CA GLY A 327 15.64 27.47 1.37
C GLY A 327 16.76 28.10 2.19
N TRP A 328 17.51 28.99 1.53
CA TRP A 328 18.70 29.60 2.12
C TRP A 328 18.38 30.99 2.64
N CYS A 329 18.81 31.27 3.87
CA CYS A 329 18.64 32.58 4.49
C CYS A 329 19.97 33.28 4.71
N THR A 330 20.08 34.54 4.28
CA THR A 330 21.23 35.40 4.57
C THR A 330 20.83 36.50 5.56
N VAL A 331 21.20 36.37 6.83
CA VAL A 331 20.89 37.41 7.83
C VAL A 331 22.10 38.33 7.98
N ASP A 332 21.92 39.61 7.63
CA ASP A 332 22.81 40.77 7.88
C ASP A 332 24.32 40.49 8.00
N GLY A 333 24.86 39.74 7.03
CA GLY A 333 26.29 39.63 6.77
C GLY A 333 27.10 38.65 7.61
N LEU A 334 26.53 37.89 8.56
CA LEU A 334 27.34 37.03 9.44
C LEU A 334 26.79 35.63 9.73
N SER A 335 25.57 35.29 9.31
CA SER A 335 25.07 33.93 9.48
C SER A 335 24.27 33.46 8.28
N TYR A 336 24.76 32.36 7.72
CA TYR A 336 24.19 31.66 6.58
C TYR A 336 23.64 30.33 7.08
N HIS A 337 22.34 30.13 6.95
CA HIS A 337 21.70 28.89 7.36
C HIS A 337 20.72 28.44 6.31
N CYS A 338 20.75 27.14 6.00
CA CYS A 338 19.69 26.50 5.25
C CYS A 338 18.55 26.16 6.21
N LEU A 339 17.37 26.72 5.97
CA LEU A 339 16.21 26.58 6.84
C LEU A 339 15.07 25.91 6.09
N SER A 340 14.08 25.40 6.81
CA SER A 340 12.83 24.96 6.20
C SER A 340 11.92 26.17 5.94
N GLY A 341 11.36 26.26 4.74
CA GLY A 341 10.50 27.36 4.32
C GLY A 341 9.85 27.09 2.97
N ASP A 342 9.05 28.04 2.49
CA ASP A 342 8.42 27.94 1.18
C ASP A 342 8.70 29.21 0.35
N GLY A 343 8.00 29.40 -0.77
CA GLY A 343 8.18 30.59 -1.60
C GLY A 343 7.86 31.92 -0.90
N MET A 344 7.24 31.89 0.28
CA MET A 344 6.91 33.08 1.08
C MET A 344 7.95 33.40 2.16
N GLY A 345 8.87 32.48 2.48
CA GLY A 345 9.92 32.70 3.49
C GLY A 345 10.25 31.49 4.34
N ALA A 346 11.24 31.66 5.22
CA ALA A 346 11.57 30.67 6.26
C ALA A 346 10.42 30.55 7.28
N THR A 347 10.16 29.34 7.77
CA THR A 347 9.07 29.08 8.75
C THR A 347 9.37 29.55 10.17
N VAL A 348 10.63 29.82 10.50
CA VAL A 348 11.10 29.96 11.90
C VAL A 348 11.96 31.20 12.16
N MET A 349 12.32 32.00 11.14
CA MET A 349 13.08 33.24 11.31
C MET A 349 12.61 34.33 10.35
N ASN A 350 12.83 35.61 10.74
CA ASN A 350 12.62 36.79 9.90
C ASN A 350 13.65 36.84 8.75
N CYS A 351 13.56 35.90 7.83
CA CYS A 351 14.35 35.83 6.61
C CYS A 351 13.64 36.47 5.42
N THR A 352 12.62 37.29 5.65
CA THR A 352 11.72 37.80 4.60
C THR A 352 12.42 38.58 3.50
N ASN A 353 13.51 39.29 3.80
CA ASN A 353 14.20 40.14 2.82
C ASN A 353 15.39 39.45 2.12
N ASN A 354 15.73 38.22 2.52
CA ASN A 354 16.98 37.56 2.14
C ASN A 354 16.81 36.03 2.03
N TRP A 355 15.65 35.61 1.52
CA TRP A 355 15.27 34.22 1.37
C TRP A 355 15.41 33.76 -0.08
N TYR A 356 16.20 32.72 -0.28
CA TYR A 356 16.42 32.09 -1.57
C TYR A 356 15.70 30.73 -1.56
N TYR A 357 14.73 30.57 -2.44
CA TYR A 357 13.91 29.35 -2.52
C TYR A 357 13.45 29.06 -3.94
N GLY A 358 13.45 27.78 -4.32
CA GLY A 358 13.00 27.32 -5.63
C GLY A 358 14.13 27.11 -6.65
N PRO A 359 13.79 26.57 -7.84
CA PRO A 359 14.78 26.10 -8.83
C PRO A 359 15.55 27.24 -9.51
N ASN A 360 15.03 28.47 -9.41
CA ASN A 360 15.61 29.66 -10.04
C ASN A 360 16.39 30.53 -9.05
N ALA A 361 16.39 30.17 -7.76
CA ALA A 361 17.13 30.92 -6.76
C ALA A 361 18.64 30.74 -7.00
N LYS A 362 19.39 31.85 -7.02
CA LYS A 362 20.85 31.83 -7.16
C LYS A 362 21.47 32.46 -5.93
N CYS A 363 22.52 31.84 -5.43
CA CYS A 363 23.29 32.31 -4.30
C CYS A 363 24.14 33.52 -4.74
N THR A 364 23.69 34.75 -4.48
CA THR A 364 24.35 35.99 -4.94
C THR A 364 25.15 36.71 -3.85
N GLY A 365 25.64 36.00 -2.83
CA GLY A 365 26.49 36.57 -1.78
C GLY A 365 27.98 36.58 -2.15
N PRO A 366 28.79 37.52 -1.64
CA PRO A 366 30.25 37.42 -1.75
C PRO A 366 30.71 36.10 -1.13
N ALA A 367 31.50 35.33 -1.88
CA ALA A 367 32.12 34.11 -1.37
C ALA A 367 32.82 34.43 -0.04
N PRO A 368 32.58 33.66 1.04
CA PRO A 368 33.22 33.94 2.32
C PRO A 368 34.73 33.95 2.12
N SER A 369 35.35 35.10 2.41
CA SER A 369 36.80 35.23 2.41
C SER A 369 37.37 34.21 3.39
N PRO A 370 38.36 33.37 2.99
CA PRO A 370 38.91 32.35 3.87
C PRO A 370 39.48 33.03 5.11
N THR A 371 38.76 32.90 6.23
CA THR A 371 39.23 33.41 7.50
C THR A 371 40.35 32.49 7.95
N VAL A 372 41.58 33.00 7.95
CA VAL A 372 42.77 32.28 8.43
C VAL A 372 42.60 32.03 9.92
N TYR A 373 42.13 30.84 10.29
CA TYR A 373 42.21 30.31 11.65
C TYR A 373 43.60 29.70 11.84
N PRO A 374 44.24 29.90 13.02
CA PRO A 374 45.59 29.40 13.26
C PRO A 374 45.66 27.88 13.09
N THR A 375 46.67 27.45 12.32
CA THR A 375 47.03 26.07 12.03
C THR A 375 46.98 25.22 13.31
N PRO A 376 46.02 24.28 13.45
CA PRO A 376 46.08 23.31 14.53
C PRO A 376 47.22 22.32 14.25
N THR A 377 48.02 22.09 15.29
CA THR A 377 49.01 21.01 15.40
C THR A 377 48.40 19.68 14.93
N PRO A 378 49.14 18.84 14.16
CA PRO A 378 48.60 17.60 13.61
C PRO A 378 48.09 16.67 14.72
N SER A 379 46.76 16.54 14.78
CA SER A 379 46.05 15.55 15.58
C SER A 379 46.04 14.23 14.81
N PRO A 380 46.17 13.06 15.48
CA PRO A 380 46.43 11.79 14.81
C PRO A 380 45.32 11.40 13.84
N THR A 381 45.73 10.89 12.68
CA THR A 381 44.88 10.26 11.66
C THR A 381 43.92 9.28 12.31
N ILE A 382 42.65 9.66 12.41
CA ILE A 382 41.58 8.73 12.79
C ILE A 382 41.26 7.92 11.54
N THR A 383 41.75 6.69 11.50
CA THR A 383 41.27 5.66 10.58
C THR A 383 39.75 5.57 10.73
N PRO A 384 38.95 5.77 9.66
CA PRO A 384 37.51 5.65 9.75
C PRO A 384 37.16 4.28 10.30
N THR A 385 36.46 4.28 11.44
CA THR A 385 35.95 3.05 12.02
C THR A 385 34.96 2.45 11.00
N PRO A 386 35.17 1.21 10.53
CA PRO A 386 34.29 0.60 9.54
C PRO A 386 32.87 0.53 10.10
N PHE A 387 31.89 0.98 9.30
CA PHE A 387 30.49 0.68 9.55
C PHE A 387 30.33 -0.84 9.73
N PRO A 388 29.45 -1.32 10.63
CA PRO A 388 29.26 -2.75 10.83
C PRO A 388 28.92 -3.41 9.49
N ASN A 389 29.79 -4.31 9.08
CA ASN A 389 29.79 -4.93 7.76
C ASN A 389 28.47 -5.65 7.47
N ASN A 390 27.98 -5.51 6.23
CA ASN A 390 27.12 -6.43 5.50
C ASN A 390 25.59 -6.34 5.59
N GLU A 391 24.94 -5.32 6.17
CA GLU A 391 23.46 -5.31 6.25
C GLU A 391 22.75 -5.47 4.89
N CYS A 392 23.36 -5.02 3.79
CA CYS A 392 22.82 -5.22 2.44
C CYS A 392 22.67 -6.70 2.08
N THR A 393 23.48 -7.58 2.67
CA THR A 393 23.41 -9.01 2.42
C THR A 393 22.02 -9.54 2.77
N LYS A 394 21.32 -9.05 3.81
CA LYS A 394 19.97 -9.52 4.19
C LYS A 394 18.91 -9.47 3.06
N TYR A 395 19.15 -8.75 1.97
CA TYR A 395 18.22 -8.55 0.84
C TYR A 395 18.55 -9.42 -0.39
N PHE A 396 18.98 -10.67 -0.18
CA PHE A 396 19.48 -11.57 -1.23
C PHE A 396 18.45 -12.00 -2.28
N ASP A 397 17.16 -11.87 -2.00
CA ASP A 397 16.14 -12.69 -2.69
C ASP A 397 15.98 -12.33 -4.17
N ASN A 398 16.23 -11.07 -4.55
CA ASN A 398 16.32 -10.65 -5.94
C ASN A 398 16.87 -9.22 -6.07
N CYS A 399 17.26 -8.88 -7.30
CA CYS A 399 17.78 -7.57 -7.67
C CYS A 399 16.84 -6.41 -7.32
N TYR A 400 15.52 -6.57 -7.44
CA TYR A 400 14.57 -5.50 -7.13
C TYR A 400 14.56 -5.17 -5.63
N THR A 401 14.51 -6.18 -4.76
CA THR A 401 14.56 -6.00 -3.30
C THR A 401 15.87 -5.35 -2.84
N CYS A 402 17.00 -5.67 -3.47
CA CYS A 402 18.26 -4.99 -3.16
C CYS A 402 18.23 -3.51 -3.56
N LEU A 403 17.68 -3.21 -4.75
CA LEU A 403 17.63 -1.85 -5.28
C LEU A 403 16.59 -0.94 -4.62
N THR A 404 15.65 -1.45 -3.81
CA THR A 404 14.78 -0.59 -2.99
C THR A 404 15.53 0.08 -1.82
N HIS A 405 16.71 -0.43 -1.45
CA HIS A 405 17.51 0.05 -0.31
C HIS A 405 18.76 0.87 -0.69
N TYR A 406 18.77 1.47 -1.89
CA TYR A 406 19.93 2.26 -2.36
C TYR A 406 20.07 3.62 -1.65
N THR A 407 18.96 4.20 -1.15
CA THR A 407 18.94 5.53 -0.49
C THR A 407 19.23 5.46 1.00
N ASP A 408 18.58 4.52 1.71
CA ASP A 408 18.63 4.37 3.16
C ASP A 408 19.88 3.61 3.63
N ARG A 409 20.29 2.56 2.90
CA ARG A 409 21.37 1.65 3.34
C ARG A 409 22.57 1.57 2.41
N LYS A 410 22.57 2.39 1.35
CA LYS A 410 23.66 2.42 0.37
C LYS A 410 23.91 1.02 -0.23
N CYS A 411 22.85 0.30 -0.57
CA CYS A 411 22.93 -1.02 -1.19
C CYS A 411 22.89 -0.98 -2.72
N GLY A 412 23.63 -1.89 -3.36
CA GLY A 412 23.57 -2.14 -4.80
C GLY A 412 23.70 -3.63 -5.12
N TRP A 413 23.22 -4.01 -6.31
CA TRP A 413 23.12 -5.40 -6.73
C TRP A 413 24.26 -5.79 -7.67
N CYS A 414 24.94 -6.90 -7.39
CA CYS A 414 25.91 -7.48 -8.31
C CYS A 414 25.26 -8.57 -9.18
N ALA A 415 25.15 -8.31 -10.48
CA ALA A 415 24.52 -9.25 -11.43
C ALA A 415 25.27 -10.60 -11.53
N ASN A 416 26.61 -10.59 -11.42
CA ASN A 416 27.43 -11.79 -11.52
C ASN A 416 27.29 -12.72 -10.31
N THR A 417 27.37 -12.17 -9.10
CA THR A 417 27.30 -12.98 -7.87
C THR A 417 25.87 -13.15 -7.35
N LYS A 418 24.90 -12.45 -7.96
CA LYS A 418 23.50 -12.40 -7.53
C LYS A 418 23.35 -12.09 -6.04
N THR A 419 24.19 -11.17 -5.57
CA THR A 419 24.26 -10.78 -4.16
C THR A 419 24.20 -9.26 -4.05
N CYS A 420 23.56 -8.78 -2.99
CA CYS A 420 23.47 -7.37 -2.64
C CYS A 420 24.66 -6.97 -1.76
N TYR A 421 25.37 -5.91 -2.13
CA TYR A 421 26.53 -5.39 -1.38
C TYR A 421 26.32 -3.93 -1.01
N SER A 422 27.04 -3.47 0.02
CA SER A 422 27.14 -2.03 0.31
C SER A 422 28.09 -1.38 -0.69
N GLY A 423 27.72 -0.22 -1.23
CA GLY A 423 28.46 0.41 -2.32
C GLY A 423 28.15 1.88 -2.52
N ASN A 424 28.45 2.37 -3.72
CA ASN A 424 27.98 3.65 -4.23
C ASN A 424 27.59 3.50 -5.72
N ALA A 425 27.31 4.59 -6.43
CA ALA A 425 26.89 4.53 -7.83
C ALA A 425 27.94 3.91 -8.79
N SER A 426 29.21 3.81 -8.38
CA SER A 426 30.30 3.34 -9.23
C SER A 426 30.65 1.87 -8.99
N GLN A 427 30.69 1.42 -7.74
CA GLN A 427 31.15 0.06 -7.37
C GLN A 427 30.77 -0.30 -5.91
N PRO A 428 30.81 -1.59 -5.52
CA PRO A 428 30.72 -1.97 -4.12
C PRO A 428 31.97 -1.52 -3.32
N ILE A 429 31.81 -1.28 -2.02
CA ILE A 429 32.88 -0.82 -1.13
C ILE A 429 34.00 -1.87 -1.01
N ASP A 430 33.65 -3.16 -1.08
CA ASP A 430 34.57 -4.29 -0.93
C ASP A 430 35.21 -4.76 -2.24
N GLY A 431 34.87 -4.15 -3.39
CA GLY A 431 35.39 -4.52 -4.70
C GLY A 431 34.94 -5.90 -5.21
N THR A 432 33.92 -6.52 -4.60
CA THR A 432 33.46 -7.88 -4.97
C THR A 432 32.74 -7.96 -6.31
N CYS A 433 32.35 -6.83 -6.89
CA CYS A 433 31.65 -6.75 -8.16
C CYS A 433 32.35 -5.75 -9.09
N SER A 434 32.55 -6.13 -10.36
CA SER A 434 33.01 -5.18 -11.38
C SER A 434 31.93 -4.15 -11.66
N SER A 435 32.34 -2.93 -12.01
CA SER A 435 31.42 -1.82 -12.33
C SER A 435 30.44 -2.15 -13.47
N GLU A 436 30.82 -3.05 -14.38
CA GLU A 436 29.95 -3.51 -15.48
C GLU A 436 28.77 -4.37 -15.01
N ASN A 437 28.91 -5.03 -13.85
CA ASN A 437 27.89 -5.90 -13.27
C ASN A 437 27.23 -5.28 -12.04
N TRP A 438 27.55 -4.03 -11.74
CA TRP A 438 27.07 -3.30 -10.59
C TRP A 438 25.85 -2.47 -10.94
N LEU A 439 24.71 -2.79 -10.32
CA LEU A 439 23.46 -2.05 -10.47
C LEU A 439 23.24 -1.21 -9.21
N TRP A 440 23.04 0.09 -9.39
CA TRP A 440 22.80 1.05 -8.32
C TRP A 440 21.71 2.05 -8.72
N GLY A 441 20.77 2.30 -7.81
CA GLY A 441 19.69 3.25 -8.02
C GLY A 441 18.46 2.66 -8.72
N PRO A 442 17.37 3.46 -8.83
CA PRO A 442 16.04 2.97 -9.22
C PRO A 442 15.88 2.80 -10.72
N THR A 443 16.79 3.36 -11.53
CA THR A 443 16.71 3.42 -12.99
C THR A 443 17.39 2.25 -13.69
N LYS A 444 18.09 1.38 -12.94
CA LYS A 444 18.78 0.22 -13.51
C LYS A 444 17.85 -0.99 -13.48
N SER A 445 17.36 -1.41 -14.65
CA SER A 445 16.49 -2.59 -14.74
C SER A 445 17.28 -3.87 -14.50
N CYS A 446 16.72 -4.78 -13.70
CA CYS A 446 17.26 -6.11 -13.43
C CYS A 446 17.07 -7.03 -14.64
N GLN A 447 17.72 -6.72 -15.76
CA GLN A 447 17.76 -7.62 -16.92
C GLN A 447 18.83 -8.68 -16.71
N ASN A 448 18.42 -9.94 -16.80
CA ASN A 448 19.32 -11.08 -16.82
C ASN A 448 20.18 -10.97 -18.09
N PRO A 449 21.52 -10.95 -18.03
CA PRO A 449 22.34 -10.85 -19.23
C PRO A 449 22.02 -12.02 -20.16
N SER A 450 21.53 -11.69 -21.35
CA SER A 450 21.31 -12.66 -22.43
C SER A 450 22.65 -13.30 -22.77
N PRO A 451 22.75 -14.62 -22.97
CA PRO A 451 24.02 -15.28 -23.26
C PRO A 451 24.59 -14.74 -24.57
N THR A 452 25.66 -13.95 -24.49
CA THR A 452 26.43 -13.49 -25.64
C THR A 452 27.00 -14.69 -26.38
N THR A 453 26.45 -14.97 -27.55
CA THR A 453 27.03 -15.91 -28.53
C THR A 453 28.33 -15.33 -29.07
N SER A 454 29.43 -16.06 -28.90
CA SER A 454 30.68 -15.84 -29.63
C SER A 454 31.28 -17.17 -30.12
N PRO A 455 32.09 -17.14 -31.20
CA PRO A 455 32.11 -18.17 -32.21
C PRO A 455 33.02 -19.38 -31.91
N THR A 456 32.60 -20.48 -32.52
CA THR A 456 33.15 -21.85 -32.56
C THR A 456 34.68 -21.95 -32.67
N LYS A 457 35.30 -22.69 -31.74
CA LYS A 457 36.52 -23.47 -32.00
C LYS A 457 36.45 -24.83 -31.28
N LYS A 458 36.64 -25.90 -32.04
CA LYS A 458 36.59 -27.34 -31.68
C LYS A 458 38.05 -27.87 -31.60
N PRO A 459 38.32 -29.09 -31.08
CA PRO A 459 38.28 -29.52 -29.67
C PRO A 459 39.68 -29.97 -29.17
N SER A 460 39.91 -29.98 -27.85
CA SER A 460 40.95 -30.83 -27.24
C SER A 460 40.42 -31.42 -25.94
N SER A 461 40.44 -32.74 -25.89
CA SER A 461 39.80 -33.60 -24.90
C SER A 461 40.71 -33.90 -23.71
N THR A 462 40.21 -33.77 -22.48
CA THR A 462 40.60 -34.65 -21.37
C THR A 462 39.44 -34.75 -20.35
N PRO A 463 38.97 -35.97 -20.00
CA PRO A 463 37.84 -36.13 -19.09
C PRO A 463 38.32 -36.08 -17.63
N LYS A 464 37.79 -35.15 -16.83
CA LYS A 464 37.88 -35.19 -15.36
C LYS A 464 36.54 -35.61 -14.78
N ASN A 465 36.55 -36.79 -14.16
CA ASN A 465 35.41 -37.37 -13.44
C ASN A 465 35.12 -36.55 -12.17
N HIS A 466 34.01 -35.81 -12.16
CA HIS A 466 33.47 -35.22 -10.94
C HIS A 466 32.51 -36.21 -10.27
N LYS A 467 32.92 -36.71 -9.10
CA LYS A 467 32.07 -37.46 -8.19
C LYS A 467 30.99 -36.52 -7.66
N LEU A 468 29.72 -36.86 -7.92
CA LEU A 468 28.56 -36.18 -7.34
C LEU A 468 28.48 -36.49 -5.84
N SER A 469 28.32 -35.43 -5.05
CA SER A 469 28.10 -35.51 -3.60
C SER A 469 26.76 -36.18 -3.31
N GLY A 470 26.79 -37.29 -2.56
CA GLY A 470 25.65 -38.16 -2.27
C GLY A 470 24.48 -37.53 -1.49
N GLY A 471 24.56 -36.24 -1.13
CA GLY A 471 23.50 -35.53 -0.41
C GLY A 471 22.28 -35.15 -1.26
N ALA A 472 22.44 -34.93 -2.57
CA ALA A 472 21.35 -34.48 -3.45
C ALA A 472 20.39 -35.61 -3.87
N ILE A 473 20.85 -36.86 -3.86
CA ILE A 473 20.06 -38.03 -4.30
C ILE A 473 19.10 -38.50 -3.19
N ALA A 474 19.44 -38.30 -1.92
CA ALA A 474 18.57 -38.66 -0.79
C ALA A 474 17.35 -37.74 -0.65
N GLY A 475 17.48 -36.44 -0.98
CA GLY A 475 16.37 -35.48 -0.87
C GLY A 475 15.22 -35.73 -1.85
N ILE A 476 15.52 -36.20 -3.07
CA ILE A 476 14.52 -36.49 -4.10
C ILE A 476 13.72 -37.76 -3.76
N ALA A 477 14.36 -38.76 -3.14
CA ALA A 477 13.69 -39.99 -2.73
C ALA A 477 12.65 -39.73 -1.63
N ILE A 478 13.01 -38.96 -0.60
CA ILE A 478 12.12 -38.67 0.55
C ILE A 478 10.97 -37.75 0.14
N GLY A 479 11.22 -36.75 -0.71
CA GLY A 479 10.16 -35.87 -1.22
C GLY A 479 9.10 -36.62 -2.05
N SER A 480 9.51 -37.61 -2.84
CA SER A 480 8.58 -38.41 -3.64
C SER A 480 7.64 -39.29 -2.81
N ALA A 481 8.15 -39.83 -1.69
CA ALA A 481 7.36 -40.66 -0.79
C ALA A 481 6.30 -39.85 -0.04
N ALA A 482 6.67 -38.66 0.44
CA ALA A 482 5.72 -37.75 1.10
C ALA A 482 4.62 -37.27 0.14
N GLY A 483 4.97 -36.92 -1.10
CA GLY A 483 4.00 -36.53 -2.12
C GLY A 483 3.02 -37.65 -2.47
N ALA A 484 3.49 -38.89 -2.58
CA ALA A 484 2.63 -40.04 -2.85
C ALA A 484 1.65 -40.32 -1.69
N ILE A 485 2.09 -40.17 -0.43
CA ILE A 485 1.23 -40.36 0.74
C ILE A 485 0.12 -39.31 0.79
N ILE A 486 0.43 -38.03 0.53
CA ILE A 486 -0.57 -36.95 0.51
C ILE A 486 -1.61 -37.22 -0.59
N LEU A 487 -1.18 -37.67 -1.76
CA LEU A 487 -2.08 -37.95 -2.88
C LEU A 487 -3.02 -39.14 -2.59
N ILE A 488 -2.53 -40.17 -1.90
CA ILE A 488 -3.37 -41.29 -1.42
C ILE A 488 -4.39 -40.81 -0.38
N VAL A 489 -4.01 -39.94 0.56
CA VAL A 489 -4.92 -39.38 1.57
C VAL A 489 -6.05 -38.58 0.90
N ILE A 490 -5.74 -37.75 -0.09
CA ILE A 490 -6.74 -36.98 -0.85
C ILE A 490 -7.72 -37.92 -1.56
N ILE A 491 -7.24 -38.98 -2.21
CA ILE A 491 -8.10 -39.97 -2.88
C ILE A 491 -9.05 -40.65 -1.87
N VAL A 492 -8.54 -41.04 -0.70
CA VAL A 492 -9.36 -41.66 0.35
C VAL A 492 -10.44 -40.69 0.86
N LEU A 493 -10.12 -39.42 1.04
CA LEU A 493 -11.08 -38.39 1.48
C LEU A 493 -12.17 -38.15 0.42
N VAL A 494 -11.82 -38.13 -0.86
CA VAL A 494 -12.78 -37.95 -1.97
C VAL A 494 -13.70 -39.18 -2.11
N VAL A 495 -13.17 -40.39 -1.93
CA VAL A 495 -13.99 -41.61 -1.97
C VAL A 495 -14.92 -41.69 -0.76
N ARG A 496 -14.46 -41.27 0.42
CA ARG A 496 -15.31 -41.19 1.63
C ARG A 496 -16.41 -40.14 1.49
N SER A 497 -16.10 -38.97 0.94
CA SER A 497 -17.11 -37.91 0.76
C SER A 497 -18.19 -38.30 -0.27
N LYS A 498 -17.86 -39.09 -1.29
CA LYS A 498 -18.85 -39.63 -2.23
C LYS A 498 -19.75 -40.69 -1.63
N LYS A 499 -19.26 -41.56 -0.73
CA LYS A 499 -20.10 -42.57 -0.07
C LYS A 499 -21.11 -41.97 0.91
N SER A 500 -20.87 -40.76 1.43
CA SER A 500 -21.79 -40.08 2.33
C SER A 500 -23.06 -39.52 1.65
N LYS A 501 -23.13 -39.50 0.30
CA LYS A 501 -24.25 -38.87 -0.42
C LYS A 501 -25.29 -39.86 -1.00
N GLN A 502 -25.22 -41.16 -0.68
CA GLN A 502 -26.16 -42.17 -1.22
C GLN A 502 -27.19 -42.70 -0.21
N GLY A 503 -27.54 -41.93 0.82
CA GLY A 503 -28.46 -42.38 1.87
C GLY A 503 -29.56 -41.39 2.21
N TYR A 504 -30.33 -40.91 1.22
CA TYR A 504 -31.64 -40.33 1.50
C TYR A 504 -32.53 -40.40 0.26
N THR A 505 -33.07 -41.60 -0.01
CA THR A 505 -34.21 -41.77 -0.92
C THR A 505 -35.44 -41.88 -0.03
N GLN A 506 -36.24 -40.81 0.05
CA GLN A 506 -37.55 -40.87 0.68
C GLN A 506 -38.50 -41.70 -0.19
N ILE A 507 -39.25 -42.56 0.49
CA ILE A 507 -40.39 -43.30 -0.02
C ILE A 507 -41.56 -42.30 -0.12
N GLN A 508 -41.98 -41.94 -1.34
CA GLN A 508 -43.30 -41.36 -1.56
C GLN A 508 -44.29 -42.51 -1.78
N THR A 509 -45.33 -42.53 -0.96
CA THR A 509 -46.52 -43.39 -1.09
C THR A 509 -47.72 -42.46 -1.25
N GLU A 510 -48.29 -42.37 -2.45
CA GLU A 510 -49.67 -41.91 -2.70
C GLU A 510 -50.15 -42.71 -3.93
N GLY A 511 -51.31 -43.38 -3.96
CA GLY A 511 -52.52 -43.17 -3.18
C GLY A 511 -53.55 -42.43 -4.04
N GLN A 512 -54.42 -43.20 -4.70
CA GLN A 512 -55.43 -42.77 -5.67
C GLN A 512 -56.42 -41.69 -5.18
N GLY A 513 -56.84 -40.85 -6.14
CA GLY A 513 -58.26 -40.66 -6.44
C GLY A 513 -58.96 -39.42 -5.86
N GLY A 514 -59.39 -38.51 -6.74
CA GLY A 514 -60.33 -37.44 -6.39
C GLY A 514 -60.52 -36.42 -7.50
N SER A 515 -61.51 -36.65 -8.37
CA SER A 515 -61.96 -35.76 -9.43
C SER A 515 -63.23 -35.03 -8.98
N ILE A 516 -63.26 -33.69 -8.91
CA ILE A 516 -64.49 -32.87 -8.98
C ILE A 516 -64.19 -31.44 -9.51
N ASN A 517 -64.73 -31.15 -10.71
CA ASN A 517 -65.33 -29.94 -11.30
C ASN A 517 -64.88 -28.48 -11.02
N TYR A 518 -64.66 -27.78 -12.16
CA TYR A 518 -65.22 -26.48 -12.59
C TYR A 518 -65.49 -25.37 -11.55
N VAL A 519 -64.77 -24.24 -11.67
CA VAL A 519 -65.34 -22.87 -11.70
C VAL A 519 -64.47 -21.97 -12.59
N LYS A 520 -65.14 -21.18 -13.43
CA LYS A 520 -64.68 -20.12 -14.33
C LYS A 520 -64.92 -18.75 -13.68
N SER A 521 -63.99 -17.79 -13.79
CA SER A 521 -64.17 -16.31 -13.73
C SER A 521 -62.78 -15.69 -13.99
N GLU A 522 -62.47 -14.96 -15.06
CA GLU A 522 -62.94 -13.62 -15.53
C GLU A 522 -62.81 -12.51 -14.47
N ASP A 523 -61.82 -11.65 -14.76
CA ASP A 523 -61.75 -10.17 -14.76
C ASP A 523 -61.78 -9.29 -13.50
N ASP A 524 -60.89 -8.29 -13.59
CA ASP A 524 -61.01 -6.88 -13.20
C ASP A 524 -60.55 -6.33 -11.82
N LEU A 525 -59.67 -5.32 -11.97
CA LEU A 525 -59.58 -4.03 -11.28
C LEU A 525 -59.31 -3.99 -9.77
N LEU A 526 -58.19 -3.35 -9.39
CA LEU A 526 -58.21 -2.06 -8.68
C LEU A 526 -56.79 -1.48 -8.53
N SER A 527 -56.62 -0.33 -9.15
CA SER A 527 -55.58 0.66 -8.90
C SER A 527 -55.75 1.27 -7.50
N GLY A 528 -54.64 1.57 -6.82
CA GLY A 528 -54.61 2.33 -5.57
C GLY A 528 -53.51 3.39 -5.64
N ASP A 529 -53.90 4.60 -6.01
CA ASP A 529 -53.11 5.82 -5.92
C ASP A 529 -52.88 6.21 -4.44
N PHE A 530 -51.65 6.60 -4.10
CA PHE A 530 -51.33 7.26 -2.84
C PHE A 530 -50.81 8.67 -3.16
N ASN A 531 -51.71 9.65 -3.09
CA ASN A 531 -51.39 11.06 -2.92
C ASN A 531 -51.19 11.34 -1.43
N SER A 532 -50.14 12.06 -1.10
CA SER A 532 -50.04 12.81 0.15
C SER A 532 -49.28 14.10 -0.15
N ASP A 533 -50.07 15.14 -0.38
CA ASP A 533 -49.68 16.55 -0.37
C ASP A 533 -49.67 17.07 1.08
N ASP A 534 -48.94 18.17 1.24
CA ASP A 534 -49.06 19.23 2.24
C ASP A 534 -48.72 18.94 3.71
N ASP A 535 -47.63 19.57 4.18
CA ASP A 535 -47.78 20.61 5.19
C ASP A 535 -46.63 21.64 5.11
N ASP A 536 -47.08 22.87 4.88
CA ASP A 536 -46.42 24.16 4.85
C ASP A 536 -45.98 24.55 6.28
N TYR A 537 -44.77 25.10 6.45
CA TYR A 537 -44.45 25.88 7.64
C TYR A 537 -43.54 27.04 7.28
N SER A 538 -44.17 28.21 7.09
CA SER A 538 -43.55 29.51 6.98
C SER A 538 -43.57 30.23 8.33
N ASP A 539 -42.39 30.74 8.69
CA ASP A 539 -42.12 32.09 9.19
C ASP A 539 -42.77 32.59 10.51
N SER A 540 -41.92 33.01 11.45
CA SER A 540 -42.21 34.13 12.38
C SER A 540 -40.91 34.68 12.97
N ASP A 541 -40.66 35.94 12.58
CA ASP A 541 -39.77 36.94 13.16
C ASP A 541 -40.07 37.31 14.63
N LEU A 542 -39.07 37.96 15.27
CA LEU A 542 -39.10 38.92 16.40
C LEU A 542 -39.29 38.43 17.86
N VAL A 543 -38.20 38.43 18.66
CA VAL A 543 -37.76 39.44 19.66
C VAL A 543 -36.54 38.90 20.41
#